data_AF-A0A9P1JT52-F1
#
_entry.id   AF-A0A9P1JT52-F1
#
_cell.length_a   1.000
_cell.length_b   1.000
_cell.length_c   1.000
_cell.angle_alpha   90.00
_cell.angle_beta   90.00
_cell.angle_gamma   90.00
#
_symmetry.space_group_name_H-M   'P 1'
#
loop_
_entity.id
_entity.type
_entity.pdbx_description
1 polymer ?
#
loop_
_entity_poly.entity_id
_entity_poly.type
_entity_poly.pdbx_seq_one_letter_code
_entity_poly.pdbx_strand_id
1 'polypeptide(L)' 'MPHSGLKAEGGVRLCHWYHKTAIGHASGSDVKTDISWHGDRAAHFVNNMMSQGAGLIDAAGVVTMRCLEA' A
#
# COMPACT_ATOMS: atom_id res chain seq x y z
N MET A 1 2.65 10.51 -15.02
CA MET A 1 1.49 9.59 -14.91
C MET A 1 1.42 9.13 -13.47
N PRO A 2 0.30 9.30 -12.75
CA PRO A 2 0.20 8.76 -11.40
C PRO A 2 0.31 7.24 -11.49
N HIS A 3 1.23 6.67 -10.72
CA HIS A 3 1.33 5.23 -10.49
C HIS A 3 0.08 4.80 -9.71
N SER A 4 -1.04 4.67 -10.40
CA SER A 4 -2.23 4.07 -9.83
C SER A 4 -2.14 2.58 -10.13
N GLY A 5 -1.71 1.77 -9.16
CA GLY A 5 -1.87 0.31 -9.20
C GLY A 5 -3.34 -0.13 -9.15
N LEU A 6 -4.25 0.71 -9.65
CA LEU A 6 -5.68 0.51 -9.72
C LEU A 6 -6.00 -0.39 -10.91
N LYS A 7 -6.92 -1.32 -10.70
CA LYS A 7 -7.32 -2.30 -11.71
C LYS A 7 -7.78 -1.59 -12.98
N ALA A 8 -7.14 -1.91 -14.10
CA ALA A 8 -7.55 -1.50 -15.44
C ALA A 8 -8.15 -2.71 -16.15
N GLU A 9 -9.33 -2.56 -16.75
CA GLU A 9 -9.96 -3.60 -17.57
C GLU A 9 -10.39 -2.98 -18.90
N GLY A 10 -9.85 -3.49 -20.01
CA GLY A 10 -10.20 -3.02 -21.36
C GLY A 10 -9.91 -1.53 -21.63
N GLY A 11 -8.86 -0.95 -21.06
CA GLY A 11 -8.51 0.48 -21.24
C GLY A 11 -9.29 1.46 -20.36
N VAL A 12 -10.13 0.94 -19.44
CA VAL A 12 -10.83 1.74 -18.44
C VAL A 12 -10.21 1.50 -17.06
N ARG A 13 -9.72 2.56 -16.41
CA ARG A 13 -9.27 2.52 -15.01
C ARG A 13 -10.41 2.89 -14.07
N LEU A 14 -10.49 2.17 -12.95
CA LEU A 14 -11.33 2.57 -11.82
C LEU A 14 -10.55 3.54 -10.94
N CYS A 15 -10.99 4.78 -10.89
CA CYS A 15 -10.46 5.82 -10.01
C CYS A 15 -11.32 5.88 -8.73
N HIS A 16 -10.70 5.82 -7.56
CA HIS A 16 -11.42 5.86 -6.28
C HIS A 16 -11.19 7.19 -5.56
N TRP A 17 -12.28 7.80 -5.10
CA TRP A 17 -12.28 8.97 -4.22
C TRP A 17 -12.88 8.52 -2.90
N TYR A 18 -12.32 8.96 -1.78
CA TYR A 18 -12.80 8.55 -0.48
C TYR A 18 -12.73 9.69 0.53
N HIS A 19 -13.65 9.67 1.49
CA HIS A 19 -13.58 10.54 2.65
C HIS A 19 -12.48 10.05 3.61
N LYS A 20 -11.78 10.96 4.28
CA LYS A 20 -10.64 10.62 5.16
C LYS A 20 -10.97 9.54 6.20
N THR A 21 -12.20 9.52 6.70
CA THR A 21 -12.65 8.55 7.73
C THR A 21 -13.14 7.22 7.16
N ALA A 22 -13.24 7.08 5.83
CA ALA A 22 -13.73 5.87 5.18
C ALA A 22 -12.69 4.74 5.12
N ILE A 23 -11.40 5.07 5.27
CA ILE A 23 -10.29 4.10 5.25
C ILE A 23 -9.56 4.13 6.59
N GLY A 24 -9.36 2.95 7.15
CA GLY A 24 -8.59 2.74 8.37
C GLY A 24 -7.20 2.23 8.02
N HIS A 25 -6.18 2.80 8.64
CA HIS A 25 -4.81 2.31 8.59
C HIS A 25 -4.37 1.93 10.00
N ALA A 26 -3.88 0.71 10.16
CA ALA A 26 -3.37 0.19 11.42
C ALA A 26 -1.89 -0.18 11.27
N SER A 27 -1.06 0.33 12.19
CA SER A 27 0.36 0.00 12.26
C SER A 27 0.61 -0.89 13.48
N GLY A 28 0.98 -2.15 13.24
CA GLY A 28 1.38 -3.10 14.27
C GLY A 28 2.87 -3.01 14.61
N SER A 29 3.70 -2.72 13.61
CA SER A 29 5.10 -2.33 13.77
C SER A 29 5.45 -1.32 12.69
N ASP A 30 6.00 -0.18 13.12
CA ASP A 30 6.57 0.79 12.20
C ASP A 30 7.81 0.21 11.50
N VAL A 31 8.29 0.92 10.48
CA VAL A 31 9.47 0.54 9.71
C VAL A 31 10.68 0.44 10.63
N LYS A 32 11.29 -0.74 10.69
CA LYS A 32 12.52 -1.00 11.43
C LYS A 32 13.55 -1.65 10.54
N THR A 33 14.78 -1.18 10.67
CA THR A 33 15.96 -1.79 10.07
C THR A 33 16.71 -2.59 11.13
N ASP A 34 17.03 -3.84 10.80
CA ASP A 34 17.91 -4.69 11.59
C ASP A 34 19.16 -5.03 10.76
N ILE A 35 20.34 -4.88 11.37
CA ILE A 35 21.63 -5.15 10.71
C ILE A 35 22.41 -6.11 11.59
N SER A 36 22.61 -7.34 11.11
CA SER A 36 23.37 -8.39 11.79
C SER A 36 24.62 -8.76 11.00
N TRP A 37 25.72 -9.05 11.69
CA TRP A 37 26.90 -9.66 11.07
C TRP A 37 26.78 -11.17 11.11
N HIS A 38 26.97 -11.82 9.97
CA HIS A 38 27.01 -13.28 9.87
C HIS A 38 28.45 -13.74 9.61
N GLY A 39 29.10 -14.24 10.66
CA GLY A 39 30.49 -14.70 10.63
C GLY A 39 30.74 -15.80 9.60
N ASP A 40 29.85 -16.78 9.48
CA ASP A 40 29.96 -17.88 8.51
C ASP A 40 29.93 -17.41 7.05
N ARG A 41 29.37 -16.23 6.80
CA ARG A 41 29.27 -15.62 5.46
C ARG A 41 30.15 -14.39 5.30
N ALA A 42 30.89 -14.01 6.34
CA ALA A 42 31.68 -12.77 6.43
C ALA A 42 30.96 -11.55 5.82
N ALA A 43 29.67 -11.37 6.14
CA ALA A 43 28.83 -10.34 5.54
C ALA A 43 27.80 -9.76 6.53
N HIS A 44 27.40 -8.51 6.28
CA HIS A 44 26.28 -7.87 6.96
C HIS A 44 24.96 -8.19 6.28
N PHE A 45 24.00 -8.68 7.05
CA PHE A 45 22.64 -8.90 6.59
C PHE A 45 21.79 -7.75 7.07
N VAL A 46 21.13 -7.10 6.11
CA VAL A 46 20.30 -5.93 6.35
C VAL A 46 18.87 -6.34 6.04
N ASN A 47 18.02 -6.27 7.04
CA ASN A 47 16.59 -6.53 6.90
C ASN A 47 15.80 -5.27 7.25
N ASN A 48 14.91 -4.87 6.34
CA ASN A 48 13.95 -3.81 6.58
C ASN A 48 12.58 -4.47 6.70
N MET A 49 11.91 -4.27 7.84
CA MET A 49 10.60 -4.86 8.10
C MET A 49 9.60 -3.80 8.57
N MET A 50 8.34 -4.02 8.24
CA MET A 50 7.20 -3.26 8.76
C MET A 50 5.98 -4.19 8.84
N SER A 51 5.05 -3.89 9.74
CA SER A 51 3.77 -4.59 9.83
C SER A 51 2.64 -3.57 9.88
N GLN A 52 1.97 -3.40 8.73
CA GLN A 52 0.90 -2.44 8.55
C GLN A 52 -0.27 -3.11 7.82
N GLY A 53 -1.48 -2.66 8.14
CA GLY A 53 -2.71 -3.09 7.50
C GLY A 53 -3.57 -1.89 7.12
N ALA A 54 -4.34 -2.02 6.04
CA ALA A 54 -5.36 -1.05 5.67
C ALA A 54 -6.68 -1.77 5.43
N GLY A 55 -7.78 -1.13 5.78
CA GLY A 55 -9.13 -1.68 5.65
C GLY A 55 -10.17 -0.62 5.34
N LEU A 56 -11.26 -1.03 4.71
CA LEU A 56 -12.43 -0.20 4.48
C LEU A 56 -13.23 -0.12 5.79
N ILE A 57 -13.46 1.09 6.29
CA ILE A 57 -14.24 1.35 7.51
C ILE A 57 -15.68 1.70 7.16
N ASP A 58 -15.86 2.58 6.17
CA ASP A 58 -17.18 2.99 5.69
C ASP A 58 -17.22 2.97 4.17
N ALA A 59 -18.04 2.07 3.62
CA ALA A 59 -18.22 1.92 2.18
C ALA A 59 -18.97 3.09 1.55
N ALA A 60 -19.85 3.77 2.30
CA ALA A 60 -20.62 4.91 1.77
C ALA A 60 -19.73 6.13 1.50
N GLY A 61 -18.62 6.24 2.23
CA GLY A 61 -17.61 7.29 2.06
C GLY A 61 -16.66 7.08 0.87
N VAL A 62 -16.85 6.04 0.04
CA VAL A 62 -16.00 5.74 -1.13
C VAL A 62 -16.81 5.83 -2.43
N VAL A 63 -16.29 6.57 -3.40
CA VAL A 63 -16.86 6.71 -4.74
C VAL A 63 -15.88 6.15 -5.76
N THR A 64 -16.38 5.36 -6.70
CA THR A 64 -15.57 4.82 -7.81
C THR A 64 -16.06 5.39 -9.13
N MET A 65 -15.14 5.93 -9.91
CA MET A 65 -15.39 6.56 -11.21
C MET A 65 -14.60 5.83 -12.30
N ARG A 66 -15.22 5.65 -13.46
CA ARG A 66 -14.54 5.09 -14.64
C ARG A 66 -13.78 6.19 -15.37
N CYS A 67 -12.51 5.97 -15.65
CA CYS A 67 -11.68 6.83 -16.49
C CYS A 67 -11.34 6.06 -17.77
N LEU A 68 -11.86 6.53 -18.91
CA LEU A 68 -11.44 6.04 -20.22
C LEU A 68 -10.05 6.62 -20.49
N GLU A 69 -9.05 5.77 -20.58
CA GLU A 69 -7.71 6.20 -20.96
C GLU A 69 -7.68 6.23 -22.49
N ALA A 70 -7.65 7.44 -23.04
CA ALA A 70 -7.58 7.69 -24.48
C ALA A 70 -6.22 7.27 -25.06
#